data_AF-A0A525PSF4-F1
#
_entry.id   AF-A0A525PSF4-F1
#
_cell.length_a   1.000
_cell.length_b   1.000
_cell.length_c   1.000
_cell.angle_alpha   90.00
_cell.angle_beta   90.00
_cell.angle_gamma   90.00
#
_symmetry.space_group_name_H-M   'P 1'
#
loop_
_entity.id
_entity.type
_entity.pdbx_description
1 polymer ?
#
loop_
_entity_poly.entity_id
_entity_poly.type
_entity_poly.pdbx_seq_one_letter_code
_entity_poly.pdbx_strand_id
1 'polypeptide(L)'
;MAFNVMLIGGISTLLFNGNPLLRFDGYYVLADFIEIPNLSGRSTNYLSYLVQRYLYGVRDADQITSLWSERIWFVLYGVAAFIYRMFIMFAIIAYIAGRFFIIGVVLAIWAASTQLLIPIGKGMSFLSGSPKLRTNRPRAIMTTTAIVAALLALLFLVPFPSYSIVDGVIWPSQQAQVRAGTNGFVTKVAIGSEQKKVRTDDLLLQL
;
A
#
# COMPACT_ATOMS: atom_id res chain seq x y z
N MET A 1 -7.91 23.76 -19.63
CA MET A 1 -6.88 22.72 -19.37
C MET A 1 -5.69 23.26 -18.58
N ALA A 2 -5.03 24.35 -19.00
CA ALA A 2 -3.90 24.94 -18.25
C ALA A 2 -4.24 25.35 -16.81
N PHE A 3 -5.43 25.94 -16.57
CA PHE A 3 -5.90 26.28 -15.21
C PHE A 3 -6.10 25.06 -14.31
N ASN A 4 -6.68 23.97 -14.83
CA ASN A 4 -6.84 22.72 -14.06
C ASN A 4 -5.49 22.10 -13.72
N VAL A 5 -4.53 22.13 -14.64
CA VAL A 5 -3.16 21.65 -14.39
C VAL A 5 -2.45 22.53 -13.35
N MET A 6 -2.61 23.86 -13.44
CA MET A 6 -2.04 24.81 -12.47
C MET A 6 -2.64 24.62 -11.07
N LEU A 7 -3.96 24.48 -10.96
CA LEU A 7 -4.65 24.23 -9.69
C LEU A 7 -4.26 22.88 -9.08
N ILE A 8 -4.36 21.80 -9.85
CA ILE A 8 -4.05 20.45 -9.38
C ILE A 8 -2.57 20.36 -9.02
N GLY A 9 -1.67 20.88 -9.86
CA GLY A 9 -0.24 20.89 -9.61
C GLY A 9 0.15 21.74 -8.38
N GLY A 10 -0.43 22.93 -8.24
CA GLY A 10 -0.19 23.81 -7.09
C GLY A 10 -0.68 23.21 -5.78
N ILE A 11 -1.93 22.72 -5.74
CA ILE A 11 -2.51 22.09 -4.54
C ILE A 11 -1.74 20.80 -4.20
N SER A 12 -1.42 19.98 -5.20
CA SER A 12 -0.67 18.75 -4.98
C SER A 12 0.72 19.03 -4.42
N THR A 13 1.46 19.99 -4.98
CA THR A 13 2.80 20.36 -4.49
C THR A 13 2.75 20.87 -3.06
N LEU A 14 1.75 21.68 -2.73
CA LEU A 14 1.56 22.22 -1.38
C LEU A 14 1.17 21.12 -0.38
N LEU A 15 0.29 20.18 -0.75
CA LEU A 15 -0.07 19.06 0.11
C LEU A 15 1.08 18.06 0.30
N PHE A 16 1.90 17.83 -0.73
CA PHE A 16 3.06 16.95 -0.63
C PHE A 16 4.18 17.57 0.21
N ASN A 17 4.55 18.85 -0.01
CA ASN A 17 5.57 19.52 0.80
C ASN A 17 5.08 19.89 2.20
N GLY A 18 3.81 20.26 2.33
CA GLY A 18 3.18 20.62 3.60
C GLY A 18 2.88 19.43 4.52
N ASN A 19 3.20 18.21 4.10
CA ASN A 19 3.01 17.02 4.91
C ASN A 19 3.98 17.00 6.11
N PRO A 20 3.47 17.13 7.36
CA PRO A 20 4.34 17.20 8.54
C PRO A 20 4.96 15.86 8.93
N LEU A 21 4.45 14.74 8.42
CA LEU A 21 4.85 13.39 8.81
C LEU A 21 6.11 12.89 8.08
N LEU A 22 6.47 13.51 6.96
CA LEU A 22 7.71 13.26 6.24
C LEU A 22 8.62 14.49 6.34
N ARG A 23 9.94 14.29 6.27
CA ARG A 23 10.96 15.37 6.32
C ARG A 23 10.93 16.23 5.05
N PHE A 24 9.83 16.92 4.83
CA PHE A 24 9.63 17.99 3.87
C PHE A 24 9.41 19.30 4.63
N ASP A 25 9.05 20.37 3.93
CA ASP A 25 8.87 21.70 4.55
C ASP A 25 7.85 21.70 5.69
N GLY A 26 6.75 20.95 5.56
CA GLY A 26 5.72 20.80 6.59
C GLY A 26 6.24 20.18 7.90
N TYR A 27 7.27 19.34 7.84
CA TYR A 27 7.89 18.79 9.05
C TYR A 27 8.64 19.85 9.83
N TYR A 28 9.36 20.74 9.15
CA TYR A 28 10.10 21.81 9.80
C TYR A 28 9.14 22.83 10.43
N VAL A 29 8.05 23.16 9.73
CA VAL A 29 6.97 23.98 10.29
C VAL A 29 6.39 23.35 11.56
N LEU A 30 6.12 22.04 11.56
CA LEU A 30 5.64 21.34 12.75
C LEU A 30 6.69 21.34 13.89
N ALA A 31 7.95 21.09 13.55
CA ALA A 31 9.03 21.02 14.53
C ALA A 31 9.26 22.37 15.22
N ASP A 32 9.20 23.47 14.45
CA ASP A 32 9.29 24.83 14.96
C ASP A 32 8.06 25.20 15.79
N PHE A 33 6.85 24.82 15.34
CA PHE A 33 5.61 25.07 16.07
C PHE A 33 5.56 24.40 17.45
N ILE A 34 6.14 23.21 17.58
CA ILE A 34 6.19 22.46 18.85
C ILE A 34 7.50 22.78 19.62
N GLU A 35 8.40 23.59 19.07
CA GLU A 35 9.70 23.94 19.65
C GLU A 35 10.59 22.71 19.98
N ILE A 36 10.40 21.59 19.26
CA ILE A 36 11.19 20.37 19.46
C ILE A 36 12.15 20.18 18.28
N PRO A 37 13.44 20.56 18.45
CA PRO A 37 14.42 20.36 17.40
C PRO A 37 14.63 18.87 17.14
N ASN A 38 14.81 18.52 15.86
CA ASN A 38 15.03 17.15 15.40
C ASN A 38 13.97 16.14 15.91
N LEU A 39 12.69 16.54 15.92
CA LEU A 39 11.54 15.72 16.33
C LEU A 39 11.58 14.30 15.73
N SER A 40 11.85 14.18 14.44
CA SER A 40 11.91 12.87 13.74
C SER A 40 13.03 11.96 14.24
N GLY A 41 14.23 12.50 14.45
CA GLY A 41 15.36 11.74 14.96
C GLY A 41 15.15 11.32 16.41
N ARG A 42 14.71 12.26 17.26
CA ARG A 42 14.41 12.00 18.68
C ARG A 42 13.27 11.00 18.84
N SER A 43 12.23 11.11 18.02
CA SER A 43 11.11 10.18 17.97
C SER A 43 11.55 8.76 17.57
N THR A 44 12.35 8.62 16.51
CA THR A 44 12.87 7.31 16.08
C THR A 44 13.73 6.65 17.17
N ASN A 45 14.57 7.44 17.84
CA ASN A 45 15.39 6.96 18.96
C ASN A 45 14.53 6.57 20.16
N TYR A 46 13.49 7.35 20.47
CA TYR A 46 12.57 7.05 21.57
C TYR A 46 11.77 5.78 21.31
N LEU A 47 11.24 5.58 20.10
CA LEU A 47 10.60 4.33 19.70
C LEU A 47 11.57 3.15 19.79
N SER A 48 12.82 3.34 19.37
CA SER A 48 13.87 2.31 19.51
C SER A 48 14.13 1.97 20.98
N TYR A 49 14.14 2.96 21.87
CA TYR A 49 14.24 2.76 23.32
C TYR A 49 13.03 1.97 23.88
N LEU A 50 11.80 2.31 23.46
CA LEU A 50 10.60 1.57 23.84
C LEU A 50 10.69 0.10 23.40
N VAL A 51 11.13 -0.15 22.16
CA VAL A 51 11.36 -1.51 21.66
C VAL A 51 12.42 -2.20 22.51
N GLN A 52 13.56 -1.57 22.80
CA GLN A 52 14.60 -2.19 23.63
C GLN A 52 14.13 -2.50 25.05
N ARG A 53 13.39 -1.58 25.68
CA ARG A 53 12.92 -1.72 27.06
C ARG A 53 11.78 -2.73 27.21
N TYR A 54 10.76 -2.64 26.35
CA TYR A 54 9.55 -3.45 26.46
C TYR A 54 9.61 -4.73 25.63
N LEU A 55 10.11 -4.67 24.39
CA LEU A 55 10.19 -5.83 23.51
C LEU A 55 11.41 -6.72 23.80
N TYR A 56 12.57 -6.11 24.06
CA TYR A 56 13.82 -6.83 24.34
C TYR A 56 14.14 -6.96 25.84
N GLY A 57 13.37 -6.29 26.71
CA GLY A 57 13.54 -6.39 28.17
C GLY A 57 14.85 -5.78 28.70
N VAL A 58 15.47 -4.87 27.97
CA VAL A 58 16.72 -4.21 28.37
C VAL A 58 16.41 -3.14 29.41
N ARG A 59 16.82 -3.37 30.67
CA ARG A 59 16.54 -2.46 31.79
C ARG A 59 17.47 -1.24 31.83
N ASP A 60 18.67 -1.34 31.24
CA ASP A 60 19.70 -0.27 31.20
C ASP A 60 19.66 0.58 29.91
N ALA A 61 18.47 0.73 29.33
CA ALA A 61 18.28 1.60 28.18
C ALA A 61 18.28 3.07 28.66
N ASP A 62 19.16 3.89 28.11
CA ASP A 62 19.33 5.29 28.51
C ASP A 62 18.07 6.10 28.17
N GLN A 63 17.52 6.84 29.14
CA GLN A 63 16.34 7.68 28.92
C GLN A 63 16.73 8.91 28.08
N ILE A 64 16.18 9.00 26.87
CA ILE A 64 16.50 10.07 25.90
C ILE A 64 15.82 11.41 26.24
N THR A 65 14.75 11.41 27.05
CA THR A 65 14.06 12.64 27.47
C THR A 65 13.54 12.59 28.91
N SER A 66 13.71 13.72 29.59
CA SER A 66 13.28 13.96 30.97
C SER A 66 11.82 14.43 31.06
N LEU A 67 11.26 15.06 30.01
CA LEU A 67 9.93 15.66 30.04
C LEU A 67 8.85 14.70 29.52
N TRP A 68 7.74 14.57 30.26
CA TRP A 68 6.63 13.70 29.89
C TRP A 68 5.90 14.18 28.62
N SER A 69 5.73 15.49 28.45
CA SER A 69 5.06 16.09 27.29
C SER A 69 5.76 15.77 25.97
N GLU A 70 7.10 15.78 25.94
CA GLU A 70 7.87 15.42 24.74
C GLU A 70 7.69 13.93 24.37
N ARG A 71 7.52 13.05 25.35
CA ARG A 71 7.34 11.60 25.11
C ARG A 71 6.08 11.31 24.30
N ILE A 72 5.00 12.03 24.58
CA ILE A 72 3.72 11.89 23.85
C ILE A 72 3.93 12.29 22.39
N TRP A 73 4.58 13.44 22.15
CA TRP A 73 4.92 13.89 20.80
C TRP A 73 5.80 12.89 20.06
N PHE A 74 6.81 12.31 20.72
CA PHE A 74 7.67 11.30 20.09
C PHE A 74 6.93 10.03 19.69
N VAL A 75 6.01 9.53 20.51
CA VAL A 75 5.21 8.35 20.16
C VAL A 75 4.23 8.68 19.05
N LEU A 76 3.43 9.74 19.21
CA LEU A 76 2.41 10.12 18.24
C LEU A 76 3.03 10.42 16.87
N TYR A 77 4.05 11.30 16.84
CA TYR A 77 4.75 11.63 15.60
C TYR A 77 5.41 10.40 14.99
N GLY A 78 6.14 9.61 15.80
CA GLY A 78 6.91 8.47 15.29
C GLY A 78 6.03 7.38 14.70
N VAL A 79 4.94 7.04 15.39
CA VAL A 79 3.96 6.05 14.92
C VAL A 79 3.24 6.57 13.68
N ALA A 80 2.76 7.83 13.70
CA ALA A 80 2.07 8.42 12.56
C ALA A 80 3.00 8.51 11.33
N ALA A 81 4.23 8.98 11.50
CA ALA A 81 5.24 9.07 10.44
C ALA A 81 5.62 7.70 9.89
N PHE A 82 5.72 6.68 10.74
CA PHE A 82 5.99 5.31 10.31
C PHE A 82 4.84 4.73 9.49
N ILE A 83 3.60 4.84 9.97
CA ILE A 83 2.40 4.37 9.27
C ILE A 83 2.27 5.08 7.93
N TYR A 84 2.40 6.41 7.92
CA TYR A 84 2.31 7.21 6.71
C TYR A 84 3.39 6.82 5.69
N ARG A 85 4.64 6.64 6.13
CA ARG A 85 5.74 6.19 5.27
C ARG A 85 5.46 4.81 4.68
N MET A 86 4.97 3.86 5.48
CA MET A 86 4.65 2.52 5.01
C MET A 86 3.52 2.56 3.97
N PHE A 87 2.48 3.35 4.24
CA PHE A 87 1.35 3.53 3.33
C PHE A 87 1.78 4.11 1.99
N ILE A 88 2.53 5.23 1.99
CA ILE A 88 3.01 5.87 0.76
C ILE A 88 3.93 4.94 -0.02
N MET A 89 4.87 4.26 0.66
CA MET A 89 5.76 3.32 0.00
C MET A 89 5.00 2.16 -0.66
N PHE A 90 4.05 1.57 0.06
CA PHE A 90 3.19 0.51 -0.48
C PHE A 90 2.36 1.01 -1.67
N ALA A 91 1.75 2.18 -1.56
CA ALA A 91 0.94 2.79 -2.62
C ALA A 91 1.77 3.04 -3.89
N ILE A 92 2.98 3.59 -3.75
CA ILE A 92 3.90 3.83 -4.87
C ILE A 92 4.31 2.50 -5.53
N ILE A 93 4.69 1.50 -4.73
CA ILE A 93 5.09 0.18 -5.25
C ILE A 93 3.91 -0.47 -5.97
N ALA A 94 2.71 -0.48 -5.39
CA ALA A 94 1.52 -1.06 -6.01
C ALA A 94 1.14 -0.34 -7.31
N TYR A 95 1.19 0.99 -7.32
CA TYR A 95 0.92 1.79 -8.52
C TYR A 95 1.93 1.51 -9.63
N ILE A 96 3.24 1.49 -9.29
CA ILE A 96 4.29 1.19 -10.27
C ILE A 96 4.19 -0.25 -10.74
N ALA A 97 3.94 -1.23 -9.87
CA ALA A 97 3.79 -2.63 -10.24
C ALA A 97 2.62 -2.85 -11.21
N GLY A 98 1.53 -2.10 -11.07
CA GLY A 98 0.40 -2.14 -12.00
C GLY A 98 0.70 -1.61 -13.39
N ARG A 99 1.72 -0.75 -13.56
CA ARG A 99 2.13 -0.19 -14.86
C ARG A 99 3.40 -0.84 -15.42
N PHE A 100 4.33 -1.19 -14.54
CA PHE A 100 5.66 -1.73 -14.80
C PHE A 100 5.98 -2.81 -13.77
N PHE A 101 5.55 -4.04 -14.04
CA PHE A 101 5.67 -5.17 -13.11
C PHE A 101 7.12 -5.37 -12.62
N ILE A 102 8.10 -5.40 -13.53
CA ILE A 102 9.52 -5.62 -13.17
C ILE A 102 10.03 -4.52 -12.23
N ILE A 103 9.75 -3.25 -12.52
CA ILE A 103 10.19 -2.12 -11.70
C ILE A 103 9.52 -2.17 -10.33
N GLY A 104 8.21 -2.47 -10.30
CA GLY A 104 7.46 -2.65 -9.05
C GLY A 104 8.05 -3.75 -8.17
N VAL A 105 8.42 -4.90 -8.76
CA VAL A 105 9.06 -6.01 -8.04
C VAL A 105 10.44 -5.61 -7.50
N VAL A 106 11.27 -4.93 -8.31
CA VAL A 106 12.59 -4.45 -7.87
C VAL A 106 12.46 -3.48 -6.68
N LEU A 107 11.52 -2.52 -6.75
CA LEU A 107 11.25 -1.60 -5.65
C LEU A 107 10.71 -2.30 -4.41
N ALA A 108 9.85 -3.31 -4.59
CA ALA A 108 9.33 -4.12 -3.48
C ALA A 108 10.45 -4.88 -2.77
N ILE A 109 11.35 -5.52 -3.52
CA ILE A 109 12.51 -6.23 -2.95
C ILE A 109 13.44 -5.25 -2.23
N TRP A 110 13.72 -4.09 -2.84
CA TRP A 110 14.56 -3.06 -2.23
C TRP A 110 13.94 -2.55 -0.92
N ALA A 111 12.66 -2.17 -0.93
CA ALA A 111 11.93 -1.73 0.24
C ALA A 111 11.93 -2.79 1.34
N ALA A 112 11.55 -4.03 1.02
CA ALA A 112 11.57 -5.15 1.97
C ALA A 112 12.97 -5.40 2.54
N SER A 113 14.01 -5.29 1.72
CA SER A 113 15.40 -5.43 2.18
C SER A 113 15.77 -4.33 3.18
N THR A 114 15.45 -3.07 2.88
CA THR A 114 15.79 -1.96 3.78
C THR A 114 14.96 -1.92 5.06
N GLN A 115 13.69 -2.32 4.99
CA GLN A 115 12.74 -2.20 6.10
C GLN A 115 12.70 -3.45 6.98
N LEU A 116 13.11 -4.61 6.44
CA LEU A 116 13.13 -5.89 7.14
C LEU A 116 14.56 -6.35 7.41
N LEU A 117 15.41 -6.51 6.38
CA LEU A 117 16.74 -7.11 6.56
C LEU A 117 17.68 -6.24 7.37
N ILE A 118 17.69 -4.92 7.18
CA ILE A 118 18.56 -4.01 7.94
C ILE A 118 18.22 -3.99 9.45
N PRO A 119 16.97 -3.79 9.89
CA PRO A 119 16.66 -3.82 11.33
C PRO A 119 16.85 -5.20 11.95
N ILE A 120 16.59 -6.29 11.21
CA ILE A 120 16.91 -7.65 11.69
C ILE A 120 18.43 -7.80 11.85
N GLY A 121 19.22 -7.40 10.85
CA GLY A 121 20.69 -7.46 10.90
C GLY A 121 21.29 -6.60 12.00
N LYS A 122 20.77 -5.39 12.22
CA LYS A 122 21.14 -4.53 13.37
C LYS A 122 20.70 -5.14 14.70
N GLY A 123 19.55 -5.80 14.75
CA GLY A 123 19.12 -6.59 15.90
C GLY A 123 20.12 -7.72 16.21
N MET A 124 20.53 -8.48 15.19
CA MET A 124 21.54 -9.55 15.31
C MET A 124 22.94 -9.04 15.67
N SER A 125 23.37 -7.89 15.14
CA SER A 125 24.66 -7.27 15.49
C SER A 125 24.64 -6.70 16.91
N PHE A 126 23.51 -6.14 17.34
CA PHE A 126 23.30 -5.67 18.71
C PHE A 126 23.24 -6.85 19.71
N LEU A 127 22.73 -8.01 19.29
CA LEU A 127 22.73 -9.26 20.05
C LEU A 127 24.13 -9.87 20.21
N SER A 128 25.01 -9.72 19.21
CA SER A 128 26.37 -10.29 19.23
C SER A 128 27.40 -9.38 19.88
N GLY A 129 27.32 -8.05 19.71
CA GLY A 129 28.37 -7.11 20.13
C GLY A 129 28.11 -6.29 21.41
N SER A 130 26.88 -6.21 21.93
CA SER A 130 26.57 -5.33 23.08
C SER A 130 26.76 -6.03 24.44
N PRO A 131 27.65 -5.51 25.34
CA PRO A 131 27.80 -6.01 26.70
C PRO A 131 26.53 -5.85 27.56
N LYS A 132 25.61 -4.94 27.19
CA LYS A 132 24.37 -4.63 27.91
C LYS A 132 23.27 -5.70 27.77
N LEU A 133 23.44 -6.72 26.90
CA LEU A 133 22.40 -7.73 26.60
C LEU A 133 22.67 -9.13 27.13
N ARG A 134 23.69 -9.34 27.96
CA ARG A 134 24.12 -10.70 28.38
C ARG A 134 23.03 -11.52 29.09
N THR A 135 22.03 -10.87 29.69
CA THR A 135 21.01 -11.54 30.52
C THR A 135 19.70 -11.88 29.78
N ASN A 136 19.36 -11.21 28.67
CA ASN A 136 18.04 -11.35 28.00
C ASN A 136 18.10 -11.73 26.50
N ARG A 137 19.26 -12.23 26.02
CA ARG A 137 19.49 -12.64 24.62
C ARG A 137 18.40 -13.55 24.02
N PRO A 138 17.90 -14.62 24.68
CA PRO A 138 16.93 -15.52 24.05
C PRO A 138 15.57 -14.84 23.82
N ARG A 139 15.16 -13.92 24.70
CA ARG A 139 13.87 -13.24 24.60
C ARG A 139 13.85 -12.26 23.42
N ALA A 140 14.95 -11.55 23.19
CA ALA A 140 15.09 -10.64 22.06
C ALA A 140 15.16 -11.39 20.71
N ILE A 141 15.88 -12.52 20.64
CA ILE A 141 15.87 -13.37 19.44
C ILE A 141 14.46 -13.89 19.16
N MET A 142 13.80 -14.44 20.18
CA MET A 142 12.46 -15.03 20.01
C MET A 142 11.42 -13.99 19.56
N THR A 143 11.45 -12.77 20.11
CA THR A 143 10.51 -11.71 19.70
C THR A 143 10.81 -11.20 18.28
N THR A 144 12.08 -11.00 17.92
CA THR A 144 12.44 -10.61 16.55
C THR A 144 12.04 -11.69 15.54
N THR A 145 12.35 -12.96 15.82
CA THR A 145 11.99 -14.08 14.94
C THR A 145 10.48 -14.25 14.82
N ALA A 146 9.73 -14.11 15.92
CA ALA A 146 8.27 -14.19 15.90
C ALA A 146 7.63 -13.06 15.09
N ILE A 147 8.13 -11.81 15.20
CA ILE A 147 7.61 -10.68 14.42
C ILE A 147 7.87 -10.88 12.93
N VAL A 148 9.09 -11.32 12.56
CA VAL A 148 9.43 -11.59 11.17
C VAL A 148 8.57 -12.73 10.61
N ALA A 149 8.43 -13.82 11.36
CA ALA A 149 7.57 -14.93 10.97
C ALA A 149 6.11 -14.50 10.81
N ALA A 150 5.59 -13.65 11.70
CA ALA A 150 4.23 -13.11 11.60
C ALA A 150 4.05 -12.21 10.37
N LEU A 151 5.03 -11.37 10.03
CA LEU A 151 4.98 -10.52 8.83
C LEU A 151 5.03 -11.35 7.54
N LEU A 152 5.89 -12.37 7.49
CA LEU A 152 5.94 -13.30 6.36
C LEU A 152 4.65 -14.11 6.25
N ALA A 153 4.12 -14.60 7.38
CA ALA A 153 2.84 -15.28 7.44
C ALA A 153 1.72 -14.40 6.88
N LEU A 154 1.64 -13.14 7.29
CA LEU A 154 0.65 -12.19 6.77
C LEU A 154 0.81 -11.93 5.26
N LEU A 155 2.05 -11.89 4.75
CA LEU A 155 2.31 -11.69 3.33
C LEU A 155 1.94 -12.91 2.47
N PHE A 156 2.22 -14.12 2.94
CA PHE A 156 2.07 -15.35 2.16
C PHE A 156 0.75 -16.10 2.40
N LEU A 157 0.13 -15.95 3.58
CA LEU A 157 -1.12 -16.64 3.95
C LEU A 157 -2.36 -15.78 3.71
N VAL A 158 -2.24 -14.45 3.57
CA VAL A 158 -3.39 -13.62 3.20
C VAL A 158 -3.58 -13.69 1.69
N PRO A 159 -4.63 -14.36 1.19
CA PRO A 159 -4.87 -14.47 -0.24
C PRO A 159 -5.19 -13.09 -0.80
N PHE A 160 -4.32 -12.58 -1.67
CA PHE A 160 -4.58 -11.34 -2.39
C PHE A 160 -5.60 -11.63 -3.51
N PRO A 161 -6.81 -11.03 -3.50
CA PRO A 161 -7.83 -11.30 -4.51
C PRO A 161 -7.36 -10.77 -5.86
N SER A 162 -7.04 -11.67 -6.80
CA SER A 162 -6.65 -11.33 -8.16
C SER A 162 -7.88 -11.36 -9.08
N TYR A 163 -8.76 -10.37 -8.98
CA TYR A 163 -9.80 -10.18 -9.99
C TYR A 163 -9.32 -9.18 -11.04
N SER A 164 -9.39 -9.58 -12.31
CA SER A 164 -9.17 -8.69 -13.45
C SER A 164 -10.52 -8.28 -14.00
N ILE A 165 -10.80 -6.97 -14.02
CA ILE A 165 -11.99 -6.43 -14.68
C ILE A 165 -11.65 -6.29 -16.16
N VAL A 166 -12.38 -7.00 -17.02
CA VAL A 166 -12.18 -6.99 -18.47
C VAL A 166 -13.49 -6.61 -19.13
N ASP A 167 -13.46 -5.61 -20.00
CA ASP A 167 -14.63 -5.21 -20.77
C ASP A 167 -14.90 -6.27 -21.85
N GLY A 168 -16.00 -6.99 -21.70
CA GLY A 168 -16.45 -8.00 -22.66
C GLY A 168 -17.59 -7.45 -23.53
N VAL A 169 -17.43 -7.45 -24.85
CA VAL A 169 -18.54 -7.22 -25.77
C VAL A 169 -19.18 -8.56 -26.10
N ILE A 170 -20.44 -8.74 -25.72
CA ILE A 170 -21.22 -9.92 -26.11
C ILE A 170 -21.73 -9.74 -27.55
N TRP A 171 -21.36 -10.66 -28.44
CA TRP A 171 -21.90 -10.73 -29.79
C TRP A 171 -22.87 -11.92 -29.90
N PRO A 172 -24.01 -11.77 -30.61
CA PRO A 172 -24.88 -12.89 -30.92
C PRO A 172 -24.11 -13.98 -31.68
N SER A 173 -24.35 -15.25 -31.38
CA SER A 173 -23.76 -16.35 -32.14
C SER A 173 -24.18 -16.27 -33.62
N GLN A 174 -23.37 -16.81 -34.53
CA GLN A 174 -23.72 -16.83 -35.97
C GLN A 174 -25.08 -17.49 -36.25
N GLN A 175 -25.48 -18.45 -35.40
CA GLN A 175 -26.77 -19.15 -35.49
C GLN A 175 -27.97 -18.27 -35.08
N ALA A 176 -27.74 -17.14 -34.42
CA ALA A 176 -28.80 -16.17 -34.06
C ALA A 176 -29.07 -15.15 -35.18
N GLN A 177 -28.23 -15.07 -36.21
CA GLN A 177 -28.43 -14.19 -37.36
C GLN A 177 -29.10 -14.94 -38.51
N VAL A 178 -30.39 -14.74 -38.69
CA VAL A 178 -31.12 -15.27 -39.85
C VAL A 178 -30.98 -14.30 -41.02
N ARG A 179 -30.52 -14.81 -42.18
CA ARG A 179 -30.40 -14.04 -43.43
C ARG A 179 -31.31 -14.65 -44.49
N ALA A 180 -31.90 -13.79 -45.31
CA ALA A 180 -32.61 -14.23 -46.50
C ALA A 180 -31.63 -14.93 -47.45
N GLY A 181 -31.97 -16.14 -47.90
CA GLY A 181 -31.19 -16.89 -48.88
C GLY A 181 -31.38 -16.40 -50.32
N THR A 182 -32.28 -15.45 -50.55
CA THR A 182 -32.61 -14.91 -51.88
C THR A 182 -32.80 -13.40 -51.82
N ASN A 183 -32.69 -12.74 -52.98
CA ASN A 183 -33.03 -11.33 -53.13
C ASN A 183 -34.56 -11.17 -53.25
N GLY A 184 -35.11 -10.11 -52.65
CA GLY A 184 -36.54 -9.81 -52.64
C GLY A 184 -36.86 -8.54 -51.86
N PHE A 185 -38.13 -8.15 -51.82
CA PHE A 185 -38.60 -6.97 -51.09
C PHE A 185 -39.48 -7.40 -49.92
N VAL A 186 -39.09 -7.05 -48.70
CA VAL A 186 -39.87 -7.42 -47.50
C VAL A 186 -41.31 -6.87 -47.63
N THR A 187 -42.26 -7.78 -47.80
CA THR A 187 -43.68 -7.48 -47.95
C THR A 187 -44.39 -7.48 -46.60
N LYS A 188 -43.96 -8.35 -45.68
CA LYS A 188 -44.54 -8.46 -44.34
C LYS A 188 -43.52 -8.93 -43.31
N VAL A 189 -43.48 -8.26 -42.16
CA VAL A 189 -42.76 -8.72 -40.98
C VAL A 189 -43.75 -9.47 -40.09
N ALA A 190 -43.57 -10.78 -39.96
CA ALA A 190 -44.53 -11.64 -39.26
C ALA A 190 -44.31 -11.66 -37.73
N ILE A 191 -43.09 -11.33 -37.28
CA ILE A 191 -42.74 -11.28 -35.86
C ILE A 191 -42.30 -9.86 -35.49
N GLY A 192 -43.02 -9.25 -34.54
CA GLY A 192 -42.70 -7.92 -34.02
C GLY A 192 -41.52 -7.95 -33.05
N SER A 193 -40.87 -6.80 -32.88
CA SER A 193 -39.70 -6.59 -32.02
C SER A 193 -39.87 -7.01 -30.55
N GLU A 194 -41.11 -7.25 -30.10
CA GLU A 194 -41.45 -7.64 -28.73
C GLU A 194 -41.45 -9.15 -28.48
N GLN A 195 -41.49 -9.98 -29.52
CA GLN A 195 -41.48 -11.44 -29.38
C GLN A 195 -40.05 -11.96 -29.20
N LYS A 196 -39.71 -12.32 -27.96
CA LYS A 196 -38.35 -12.68 -27.52
C LYS A 196 -37.89 -14.11 -27.85
N LYS A 197 -38.78 -14.98 -28.34
CA LYS A 197 -38.46 -16.38 -28.64
C LYS A 197 -39.18 -16.84 -29.90
N VAL A 198 -38.42 -17.47 -30.78
CA VAL A 198 -38.90 -18.07 -32.03
C VAL A 198 -38.46 -19.53 -32.05
N ARG A 199 -39.28 -20.39 -32.65
CA ARG A 199 -38.96 -21.80 -32.86
C ARG A 199 -38.38 -21.99 -34.26
N THR A 200 -37.69 -23.11 -34.47
CA THR A 200 -37.31 -23.54 -35.81
C THR A 200 -38.56 -23.63 -36.68
N ASP A 201 -38.47 -23.11 -37.90
CA ASP A 201 -39.54 -23.04 -38.91
C ASP A 201 -40.64 -21.98 -38.68
N ASP A 202 -40.49 -21.09 -37.69
CA ASP A 202 -41.39 -19.94 -37.58
C ASP A 202 -41.15 -18.94 -38.73
N LEU A 203 -42.25 -18.43 -39.30
CA LEU A 203 -42.19 -17.38 -40.32
C LEU A 203 -41.74 -16.06 -39.69
N LEU A 204 -40.54 -15.60 -40.01
CA LEU A 204 -39.99 -14.32 -39.52
C LEU A 204 -40.35 -13.16 -40.45
N LEU A 205 -40.09 -13.33 -41.74
CA LEU A 205 -40.18 -12.29 -42.77
C LEU A 205 -40.70 -12.93 -44.06
N GLN A 206 -41.59 -12.21 -44.75
CA GLN A 206 -42.04 -12.52 -46.09
C GLN A 206 -41.38 -11.54 -47.05
N LEU A 207 -40.68 -12.06 -48.06
CA LEU A 207 -39.99 -11.31 -49.12
C LEU A 207 -40.87 -11.11 -50.36
#